data_AF-A4VAZ8-F1
#
_entry.id   AF-A4VAZ8-F1
#
_cell.length_a   1.000
_cell.length_b   1.000
_cell.length_c   1.000
_cell.angle_alpha   90.00
_cell.angle_beta   90.00
_cell.angle_gamma   90.00
#
_symmetry.space_group_name_H-M   'P 1'
#
loop_
_entity.id
_entity.type
_entity.pdbx_description
1 polymer ?
#
loop_
_entity_poly.entity_id
_entity_poly.type
_entity_poly.pdbx_seq_one_letter_code
_entity_poly.pdbx_strand_id
1 'polypeptide(L)'
;TRRVKNSAELGWLCASWVAARGCAGNTVENHACNRFCSNGGNPVATGCDCPAGWTDDCCATRISCPDPGRPVNGLTTPNGAGLHYGTEVKFSCNQGYDLQGSSSRTC
;
A
#
# COMPACT_ATOMS: atom_id res chain seq x y z
N THR A 1 22.67 25.73 -9.19
CA THR A 1 22.34 27.02 -8.54
C THR A 1 21.81 26.75 -7.15
N ARG A 2 22.50 27.31 -6.14
CA ARG A 2 22.33 27.11 -4.69
C ARG A 2 20.89 27.33 -4.20
N ARG A 3 20.46 26.53 -3.22
CA ARG A 3 19.76 27.06 -2.04
C ARG A 3 20.39 26.48 -0.77
N VAL A 4 21.26 27.28 -0.17
CA VAL A 4 21.77 27.08 1.18
C VAL A 4 20.62 27.42 2.12
N LYS A 5 20.12 26.47 2.91
CA LYS A 5 19.39 26.81 4.14
C LYS A 5 20.42 26.88 5.25
N ASN A 6 20.64 28.11 5.75
CA ASN A 6 21.58 28.39 6.83
C ASN A 6 21.15 27.70 8.13
N SER A 7 22.16 27.23 8.84
CA SER A 7 22.11 26.48 10.09
C SER A 7 21.77 27.36 11.31
N ALA A 8 20.61 27.98 11.28
CA ALA A 8 19.96 28.60 12.43
C ALA A 8 18.48 28.65 12.03
N GLU A 9 17.67 27.65 12.35
CA GLU A 9 16.98 27.56 13.62
C GLU A 9 16.32 26.19 13.65
N LEU A 10 16.59 25.47 14.74
CA LEU A 10 15.85 24.35 15.34
C LEU A 10 16.93 23.51 16.00
N GLY A 11 17.33 24.02 17.16
CA GLY A 11 18.16 23.27 18.07
C GLY A 11 17.46 21.98 18.48
N TRP A 12 18.28 21.16 19.13
CA TRP A 12 17.93 19.91 19.77
C TRP A 12 17.78 18.77 18.77
N LEU A 13 18.87 18.04 18.53
CA LEU A 13 19.11 16.73 19.15
C LEU A 13 20.50 16.17 18.75
N CYS A 14 21.13 15.51 19.72
CA CYS A 14 22.37 14.73 19.68
C CYS A 14 23.71 15.49 19.69
N ALA A 15 24.15 15.88 20.89
CA ALA A 15 25.55 15.68 21.27
C ALA A 15 25.80 14.15 21.29
N SER A 16 26.89 13.60 20.74
CA SER A 16 28.21 13.64 21.36
C SER A 16 29.29 13.21 20.35
N TRP A 17 30.38 13.97 20.34
CA TRP A 17 31.64 13.78 19.63
C TRP A 17 32.08 12.35 19.30
N VAL A 18 32.05 11.98 18.01
CA VAL A 18 33.08 11.12 17.40
C VAL A 18 33.43 11.72 16.04
N ALA A 19 34.68 12.16 15.91
CA ALA A 19 35.31 12.41 14.64
C ALA A 19 35.63 11.07 13.98
N ALA A 20 34.83 10.65 13.00
CA ALA A 20 35.26 9.72 11.95
C ALA A 20 34.14 9.44 10.95
N ARG A 21 34.47 9.70 9.68
CA ARG A 21 34.07 8.91 8.50
C ARG A 21 32.61 9.03 8.09
N GLY A 22 32.42 9.46 6.84
CA GLY A 22 31.12 9.48 6.20
C GLY A 22 30.36 8.19 6.46
N CYS A 23 29.06 8.33 6.73
CA CYS A 23 28.19 7.19 6.96
C CYS A 23 28.23 6.29 5.71
N ALA A 24 28.96 5.19 5.80
CA ALA A 24 28.83 4.08 4.87
C ALA A 24 27.92 3.05 5.55
N GLY A 25 26.68 2.97 5.08
CA GLY A 25 25.63 2.10 5.58
C GLY A 25 24.38 2.24 4.72
N ASN A 26 23.47 1.27 4.79
CA ASN A 26 22.19 1.30 4.07
C ASN A 26 21.41 2.55 4.49
N THR A 27 20.97 3.39 3.55
CA THR A 27 20.24 4.66 3.82
C THR A 27 18.78 4.43 4.20
N VAL A 28 18.45 3.27 4.78
CA VAL A 28 17.08 2.95 5.16
C VAL A 28 16.86 3.48 6.57
N GLU A 29 16.22 4.64 6.67
CA GLU A 29 15.65 5.12 7.93
C GLU A 29 14.44 4.21 8.24
N ASN A 30 14.66 3.21 9.10
CA ASN A 30 13.58 2.32 9.53
C ASN A 30 12.68 3.08 10.51
N HIS A 31 11.63 3.71 9.99
CA HIS A 31 10.62 4.34 10.83
C HIS A 31 9.73 3.27 11.46
N ALA A 32 9.57 3.32 12.78
CA ALA A 32 8.61 2.45 13.46
C ALA A 32 7.17 2.77 13.02
N CYS A 33 6.44 1.74 12.61
CA CYS A 33 4.98 1.80 12.46
C CYS A 33 4.37 2.12 13.84
N ASN A 34 3.43 3.08 13.90
CA ASN A 34 2.89 3.81 15.06
C ASN A 34 3.21 5.31 15.07
N ARG A 35 4.29 5.73 14.40
CA ARG A 35 4.67 7.15 14.26
C ARG A 35 4.46 7.66 12.84
N PHE A 36 4.62 6.78 11.86
CA PHE A 36 4.34 7.03 10.46
C PHE A 36 3.39 5.95 9.93
N CYS A 37 2.26 6.39 9.38
CA CYS A 37 1.26 5.52 8.77
C CYS A 37 1.10 5.94 7.31
N SER A 38 1.13 4.98 6.41
CA SER A 38 1.01 5.20 4.97
C SER A 38 -0.44 5.40 4.56
N ASN A 39 -0.66 5.96 3.37
CA ASN A 39 -1.97 6.01 2.69
C ASN A 39 -3.14 6.60 3.52
N GLY A 40 -2.83 7.51 4.45
CA GLY A 40 -3.82 8.15 5.31
C GLY A 40 -4.23 7.36 6.55
N GLY A 41 -3.46 6.34 6.93
CA GLY A 41 -3.62 5.66 8.22
C GLY A 41 -3.38 6.59 9.42
N ASN A 42 -4.03 6.27 10.53
CA ASN A 42 -3.92 7.05 11.77
C ASN A 42 -3.02 6.33 12.79
N PRO A 43 -2.07 7.02 13.42
CA PRO A 43 -1.23 6.40 14.45
C PRO A 43 -2.05 6.08 15.70
N VAL A 44 -1.92 4.84 16.18
CA VAL A 44 -2.51 4.35 17.43
C VAL A 44 -1.42 3.73 18.31
N ALA A 45 -1.73 3.47 19.60
CA ALA A 45 -0.74 3.02 20.58
C ALA A 45 0.03 1.75 20.17
N THR A 46 -0.60 0.87 19.39
CA THR A 46 -0.07 -0.44 19.00
C THR A 46 0.24 -0.55 17.50
N GLY A 47 0.20 0.55 16.73
CA GLY A 47 0.44 0.53 15.28
C GLY A 47 -0.32 1.62 14.53
N CYS A 48 -0.85 1.28 13.36
CA CYS A 48 -1.68 2.17 12.56
C CYS A 48 -3.12 1.63 12.44
N ASP A 49 -4.11 2.51 12.57
CA ASP A 49 -5.48 2.25 12.13
C ASP A 49 -5.56 2.53 10.62
N CYS A 50 -5.84 1.48 9.84
CA CYS A 50 -5.74 1.53 8.38
C CYS A 50 -7.07 1.85 7.71
N PRO A 51 -7.07 2.75 6.70
CA PRO A 51 -8.25 2.98 5.89
C PRO A 51 -8.60 1.74 5.06
N ALA A 52 -9.86 1.68 4.62
CA ALA A 52 -10.35 0.56 3.82
C ALA A 52 -9.48 0.34 2.57
N GLY A 53 -9.12 -0.93 2.33
CA GLY A 53 -8.27 -1.32 1.21
C GLY A 53 -6.78 -1.35 1.48
N TRP A 54 -6.33 -1.05 2.71
CA TRP A 54 -4.94 -1.14 3.12
C TRP A 54 -4.76 -2.08 4.33
N THR A 55 -3.59 -2.70 4.41
CA THR A 55 -3.20 -3.68 5.43
C THR A 55 -1.71 -3.54 5.73
N ASP A 56 -1.18 -4.43 6.58
CA ASP A 56 0.11 -4.39 7.27
C ASP A 56 0.20 -3.39 8.44
N ASP A 57 1.30 -3.47 9.20
CA ASP A 57 1.51 -2.67 10.42
C ASP A 57 1.55 -1.15 10.16
N CYS A 58 1.87 -0.74 8.93
CA CYS A 58 2.08 0.64 8.49
C CYS A 58 1.04 1.11 7.46
N CYS A 59 0.01 0.32 7.15
CA CYS A 59 -0.94 0.55 6.06
C CYS A 59 -0.28 0.73 4.67
N ALA A 60 0.91 0.14 4.46
CA ALA A 60 1.68 0.32 3.23
C ALA A 60 1.24 -0.64 2.11
N THR A 61 0.60 -1.75 2.48
CA THR A 61 0.20 -2.80 1.55
C THR A 61 -1.27 -2.67 1.16
N ARG A 62 -1.54 -2.57 -0.13
CA ARG A 62 -2.91 -2.57 -0.65
C ARG A 62 -3.50 -3.98 -0.57
N ILE A 63 -4.70 -4.10 -0.02
CA ILE A 63 -5.43 -5.38 0.04
C ILE A 63 -5.62 -5.88 -1.39
N SER A 64 -5.20 -7.12 -1.60
CA SER A 64 -5.28 -7.81 -2.90
C SER A 64 -6.22 -8.99 -2.77
N CYS A 65 -7.07 -9.18 -3.76
CA CYS A 65 -7.99 -10.30 -3.82
C CYS A 65 -7.45 -11.41 -4.74
N PRO A 66 -7.78 -12.67 -4.45
CA PRO A 66 -7.57 -13.76 -5.39
C PRO A 66 -8.33 -13.52 -6.69
N ASP A 67 -7.79 -14.02 -7.79
CA ASP A 67 -8.53 -14.08 -9.06
C ASP A 67 -9.80 -14.95 -8.86
N PRO A 68 -11.01 -14.41 -9.09
CA PRO A 68 -12.24 -15.18 -8.98
C PRO A 68 -12.37 -16.26 -10.06
N GLY A 69 -11.45 -16.30 -11.03
CA GLY A 69 -11.45 -17.21 -12.16
C GLY A 69 -12.37 -16.75 -13.28
N ARG A 70 -12.47 -17.58 -14.32
CA ARG A 70 -13.37 -17.36 -15.46
C ARG A 70 -14.48 -18.40 -15.53
N PRO A 71 -15.70 -18.02 -15.94
CA PRO A 71 -16.72 -18.99 -16.32
C PRO A 71 -16.19 -19.91 -17.43
N VAL A 72 -16.54 -21.20 -17.39
CA VAL A 72 -16.04 -22.22 -18.35
C VAL A 72 -16.30 -21.79 -19.81
N ASN A 73 -17.47 -21.21 -20.08
CA ASN A 73 -17.87 -20.69 -21.40
C ASN A 73 -18.05 -19.17 -21.37
N GLY A 74 -17.12 -18.46 -20.76
CA GLY A 74 -17.24 -17.02 -20.58
C GLY A 74 -15.92 -16.32 -20.31
N LEU A 75 -16.05 -15.05 -19.97
CA LEU A 75 -14.94 -14.14 -19.71
C LEU A 75 -15.16 -13.42 -18.38
N THR A 76 -14.05 -12.95 -17.83
CA THR A 76 -13.99 -12.15 -16.61
C THR A 76 -13.20 -10.88 -16.90
N THR A 77 -13.70 -9.72 -16.49
CA THR A 77 -13.07 -8.42 -16.76
C THR A 77 -13.12 -7.50 -15.53
N PRO A 78 -11.99 -6.97 -15.04
CA PRO A 78 -10.61 -7.33 -15.42
C PRO A 78 -10.26 -8.77 -14.98
N ASN A 79 -9.29 -9.40 -15.66
CA ASN A 79 -8.80 -10.74 -15.35
C ASN A 79 -7.37 -10.72 -14.80
N GLY A 80 -6.97 -11.80 -14.13
CA GLY A 80 -5.59 -12.03 -13.72
C GLY A 80 -5.19 -11.37 -12.40
N ALA A 81 -3.88 -11.21 -12.22
CA ALA A 81 -3.29 -10.65 -11.00
C ALA A 81 -3.44 -9.12 -10.97
N GLY A 82 -3.61 -8.55 -9.77
CA GLY A 82 -3.78 -7.10 -9.57
C GLY A 82 -5.20 -6.67 -9.24
N LEU A 83 -6.08 -7.61 -8.86
CA LEU A 83 -7.35 -7.27 -8.24
C LEU A 83 -7.10 -6.76 -6.83
N HIS A 84 -7.44 -5.50 -6.60
CA HIS A 84 -7.27 -4.85 -5.32
C HIS A 84 -8.62 -4.39 -4.77
N TYR A 85 -8.66 -4.06 -3.48
CA TYR A 85 -9.85 -3.51 -2.86
C TYR A 85 -10.44 -2.33 -3.66
N GLY A 86 -11.76 -2.35 -3.82
CA GLY A 86 -12.57 -1.50 -4.70
C GLY A 86 -12.70 -1.99 -6.15
N THR A 87 -12.02 -3.06 -6.56
CA THR A 87 -12.07 -3.55 -7.96
C THR A 87 -13.35 -4.33 -8.22
N GLU A 88 -14.21 -3.81 -9.09
CA GLU A 88 -15.35 -4.56 -9.61
C GLU A 88 -14.91 -5.45 -10.78
N VAL A 89 -15.19 -6.75 -10.64
CA VAL A 89 -14.99 -7.77 -11.66
C VAL A 89 -16.33 -8.16 -12.25
N LYS A 90 -16.43 -8.18 -13.58
CA LYS A 90 -17.64 -8.54 -14.32
C LYS A 90 -17.47 -9.86 -15.05
N PHE A 91 -18.52 -10.66 -15.04
CA PHE A 91 -18.58 -11.95 -15.72
C PHE A 91 -19.50 -11.84 -16.94
N SER A 92 -19.05 -12.38 -18.06
CA SER A 92 -19.86 -12.50 -19.28
C SER A 92 -19.80 -13.92 -19.82
N CYS A 93 -20.84 -14.33 -20.52
CA CYS A 93 -20.90 -15.63 -21.18
C CYS A 93 -20.72 -15.47 -22.69
N ASN A 94 -20.16 -16.50 -23.32
CA ASN A 94 -20.08 -16.59 -24.77
C ASN A 94 -21.49 -16.66 -25.38
N GLN A 95 -21.60 -16.33 -26.66
CA GLN A 95 -22.88 -16.39 -27.37
C GLN A 95 -23.53 -17.77 -27.25
N GLY A 96 -24.82 -17.80 -26.92
CA GLY A 96 -25.60 -19.02 -26.72
C GLY A 96 -25.51 -19.62 -25.31
N TYR A 97 -24.82 -18.96 -24.37
CA TYR A 97 -24.74 -19.35 -22.97
C TYR A 97 -25.31 -18.27 -22.06
N ASP A 98 -26.01 -18.70 -21.01
CA ASP A 98 -26.52 -17.82 -19.97
C ASP A 98 -25.67 -17.88 -18.72
N LEU A 99 -25.46 -16.73 -18.09
CA LEU A 99 -24.73 -16.64 -16.83
C LEU A 99 -25.61 -17.13 -15.68
N GLN A 100 -25.10 -18.07 -14.90
CA GLN A 100 -25.72 -18.54 -13.66
C GLN A 100 -24.98 -17.92 -12.46
N GLY A 101 -25.70 -17.18 -11.62
CA GLY A 101 -25.14 -16.49 -10.45
C GLY A 101 -24.91 -14.99 -10.68
N SER A 102 -24.00 -14.40 -9.91
CA SER A 102 -23.73 -12.95 -9.94
C SER A 102 -23.00 -12.53 -11.22
N SER A 103 -23.47 -11.47 -11.88
CA SER A 103 -22.82 -10.87 -13.05
C SER A 103 -21.62 -9.98 -12.73
N SER A 104 -21.47 -9.57 -11.47
CA SER A 104 -20.27 -8.91 -10.98
C SER A 104 -19.98 -9.25 -9.53
N ARG A 105 -18.73 -9.03 -9.11
CA ARG A 105 -18.27 -9.11 -7.73
C ARG A 105 -17.23 -8.03 -7.49
N THR A 106 -17.25 -7.46 -6.28
CA THR A 106 -16.31 -6.43 -5.86
C THR A 106 -15.34 -7.02 -4.85
N CYS A 107 -14.05 -6.85 -5.13
CA CYS A 107 -13.02 -6.78 -4.11
C CYS A 107 -13.10 -5.40 -3.46
#